data_AF-A0A971RYI5-F1
#
_entry.id   AF-A0A971RYI5-F1
#
_cell.length_a   1.000
_cell.length_b   1.000
_cell.length_c   1.000
_cell.angle_alpha   90.00
_cell.angle_beta   90.00
_cell.angle_gamma   90.00
#
_symmetry.space_group_name_H-M   'P 1'
#
loop_
_entity.id
_entity.type
_entity.pdbx_description
1 polymer ?
#
loop_
_entity_poly.entity_id
_entity_poly.type
_entity_poly.pdbx_seq_one_letter_code
_entity_poly.pdbx_strand_id
1 'polypeptide(L)'
;MNENNVNELKEEIRELCSKIFKKLTEDNDNYEDLIASWMELHTVFLESVNSNLHELAEKEFNEDEIMDKIEAHSAVIEVKDKNTGLLFRRYIPIDYLETDNGIIISGETLSGTVSEIAFLSDLALSRIKDLRGMGPEKDSCGSH
;
A
#
# COMPACT_ATOMS: atom_id res chain seq x y z
N MET A 1 19.64 -0.52 19.87
CA MET A 1 20.59 0.08 18.91
C MET A 1 20.92 1.49 19.40
N ASN A 2 22.18 1.91 19.49
CA ASN A 2 22.48 3.30 19.90
C ASN A 2 22.25 4.25 18.69
N GLU A 3 22.06 5.55 18.94
CA GLU A 3 21.80 6.55 17.88
C GLU A 3 22.96 6.68 16.87
N ASN A 4 24.21 6.47 17.30
CA ASN A 4 25.38 6.52 16.42
C ASN A 4 25.36 5.38 15.39
N ASN A 5 25.00 4.17 15.79
CA ASN A 5 24.88 3.02 14.89
C ASN A 5 23.77 3.24 13.85
N VAL A 6 22.66 3.88 14.23
CA VAL A 6 21.58 4.22 13.29
C VAL A 6 22.07 5.24 12.25
N ASN A 7 22.86 6.22 12.68
CA ASN A 7 23.39 7.24 11.78
C ASN A 7 24.43 6.68 10.80
N GLU A 8 25.31 5.79 11.24
CA GLU A 8 26.25 5.07 10.36
C GLU A 8 25.50 4.29 9.27
N LEU A 9 24.48 3.51 9.64
CA LEU A 9 23.66 2.76 8.68
C LEU A 9 22.92 3.66 7.69
N LYS A 10 22.48 4.85 8.10
CA LYS A 10 21.87 5.83 7.19
C LYS A 10 22.86 6.29 6.12
N GLU A 11 24.12 6.55 6.49
CA GLU A 11 25.13 6.94 5.52
C GLU A 11 25.47 5.80 4.56
N GLU A 12 25.58 4.56 5.05
CA GLU A 12 25.81 3.39 4.21
C GLU A 12 24.71 3.23 3.14
N ILE A 13 23.45 3.40 3.53
CA ILE A 13 22.31 3.36 2.59
C ILE A 13 22.42 4.50 1.56
N ARG A 14 22.74 5.73 1.98
CA ARG A 14 22.90 6.86 1.05
C ARG A 14 24.01 6.64 0.04
N GLU A 15 25.15 6.11 0.48
CA GLU A 15 26.25 5.77 -0.41
C GLU A 15 25.86 4.67 -1.40
N LEU A 16 25.18 3.63 -0.92
CA LEU A 16 24.70 2.54 -1.75
C LEU A 16 23.75 3.07 -2.84
N CYS A 17 22.73 3.84 -2.46
CA CYS A 17 21.79 4.44 -3.40
C CYS A 17 22.50 5.33 -4.42
N SER A 18 23.48 6.13 -3.99
CA SER A 18 24.27 7.00 -4.89
C SER A 18 25.09 6.18 -5.90
N LYS A 19 25.69 5.07 -5.47
CA LYS A 19 26.44 4.15 -6.34
C LYS A 19 25.52 3.48 -7.37
N ILE A 20 24.34 3.00 -6.94
CA ILE A 20 23.34 2.41 -7.83
C ILE A 20 22.88 3.44 -8.86
N PHE A 21 22.53 4.64 -8.42
CA PHE A 21 22.03 5.68 -9.32
C PHE A 21 23.08 6.10 -10.34
N LYS A 22 24.34 6.27 -9.92
CA LYS A 22 25.44 6.54 -10.84
C LYS A 22 25.54 5.48 -11.94
N LYS A 23 25.45 4.21 -11.57
CA LYS A 23 25.49 3.08 -12.52
C LYS A 23 24.30 3.09 -13.48
N LEU A 24 23.11 3.45 -13.02
CA LEU A 24 21.93 3.59 -13.90
C LEU A 24 22.14 4.69 -14.94
N THR A 25 22.81 5.78 -14.57
CA THR A 25 23.09 6.93 -15.45
C THR A 25 24.33 6.77 -16.33
N GLU A 26 25.10 5.68 -16.21
CA GLU A 26 26.34 5.50 -16.99
C GLU A 26 26.08 5.36 -18.50
N ASP A 27 24.98 4.68 -18.87
CA ASP A 27 24.64 4.34 -20.26
C ASP A 27 23.33 5.00 -20.74
N ASN A 28 22.58 5.68 -19.87
CA ASN A 28 21.29 6.30 -20.20
C ASN A 28 21.03 7.56 -19.37
N ASP A 29 20.83 8.69 -20.05
CA ASP A 29 20.47 9.98 -19.43
C ASP A 29 18.98 10.32 -19.60
N ASN A 30 18.18 9.41 -20.17
CA ASN A 30 16.74 9.60 -20.29
C ASN A 30 16.07 9.44 -18.92
N TYR A 31 15.51 10.54 -18.43
CA TYR A 31 14.85 10.61 -17.13
C TYR A 31 13.69 9.63 -16.95
N GLU A 32 12.89 9.37 -17.99
CA GLU A 32 11.73 8.47 -17.88
C GLU A 32 12.17 7.01 -17.70
N ASP A 33 13.16 6.58 -18.49
CA ASP A 33 13.74 5.24 -18.39
C ASP A 33 14.46 5.04 -17.05
N LEU A 34 15.17 6.08 -16.59
CA LEU A 34 15.84 6.09 -15.30
C LEU A 34 14.85 5.97 -14.14
N ILE A 35 13.73 6.69 -14.18
CA ILE A 35 12.66 6.54 -13.18
C ILE A 35 12.07 5.14 -13.21
N ALA A 36 11.75 4.61 -14.39
CA ALA A 36 11.17 3.28 -14.51
C ALA A 36 12.11 2.22 -13.89
N SER A 37 13.39 2.26 -14.27
CA SER A 37 14.43 1.37 -13.73
C SER A 37 14.59 1.53 -12.22
N TRP A 38 14.57 2.78 -11.73
CA TRP A 38 14.63 3.06 -10.29
C TRP A 38 13.41 2.51 -9.54
N MET A 39 12.20 2.65 -10.09
CA MET A 39 10.98 2.13 -9.46
C MET A 39 10.99 0.60 -9.34
N GLU A 40 11.52 -0.10 -10.35
CA GLU A 40 11.70 -1.56 -10.29
C GLU A 40 12.68 -1.95 -9.17
N LEU A 41 13.84 -1.29 -9.10
CA LEU A 41 14.84 -1.56 -8.05
C LEU A 41 14.33 -1.21 -6.65
N HIS A 42 13.61 -0.09 -6.52
CA HIS A 42 13.00 0.33 -5.26
C HIS A 42 11.96 -0.68 -4.78
N THR A 43 11.14 -1.22 -5.68
CA THR A 43 10.19 -2.30 -5.39
C THR A 43 10.90 -3.52 -4.81
N VAL A 44 11.95 -4.01 -5.50
CA VAL A 44 12.74 -5.17 -5.04
C VAL A 44 13.35 -4.93 -3.65
N PHE A 45 13.86 -3.73 -3.40
CA PHE A 45 14.39 -3.35 -2.09
C PHE A 45 13.33 -3.42 -1.01
N LEU A 46 12.16 -2.81 -1.24
CA LEU A 46 11.07 -2.79 -0.26
C LEU A 46 10.53 -4.20 0.01
N GLU A 47 10.31 -5.00 -1.03
CA GLU A 47 9.88 -6.40 -0.89
C GLU A 47 10.88 -7.21 -0.07
N SER A 48 12.17 -7.06 -0.35
CA SER A 48 13.22 -7.76 0.39
C SER A 48 13.22 -7.39 1.87
N VAL A 49 13.11 -6.10 2.19
CA VAL A 49 13.02 -5.64 3.59
C VAL A 49 11.75 -6.15 4.26
N ASN A 50 10.61 -6.07 3.58
CA ASN A 50 9.33 -6.53 4.12
C ASN A 50 9.34 -8.03 4.44
N SER A 51 9.89 -8.87 3.57
CA SER A 51 10.01 -10.32 3.83
C SER A 51 10.83 -10.60 5.10
N ASN A 52 11.96 -9.91 5.28
CA ASN A 52 12.77 -10.06 6.49
C ASN A 52 12.02 -9.59 7.75
N LEU A 53 11.26 -8.50 7.65
CA LEU A 53 10.44 -8.01 8.76
C LEU A 53 9.28 -8.98 9.09
N HIS A 54 8.69 -9.59 8.06
CA HIS A 54 7.63 -10.59 8.24
C HIS A 54 8.14 -11.81 9.01
N GLU A 55 9.29 -12.38 8.61
CA GLU A 55 9.91 -13.50 9.33
C GLU A 55 10.27 -13.18 10.79
N LEU A 56 10.52 -11.90 11.11
CA LEU A 56 10.72 -11.46 12.49
C LEU A 56 9.39 -11.32 13.23
N ALA A 57 8.37 -10.79 12.57
CA ALA A 57 7.02 -10.67 13.12
C ALA A 57 6.43 -12.04 13.45
N GLU A 58 6.53 -13.04 12.56
CA GLU A 58 6.05 -14.41 12.78
C GLU A 58 6.69 -15.08 14.02
N LYS A 59 7.92 -14.68 14.38
CA LYS A 59 8.61 -15.19 15.58
C LYS A 59 8.14 -14.53 16.87
N GLU A 60 7.71 -13.27 16.78
CA GLU A 60 7.28 -12.46 17.92
C GLU A 60 5.77 -12.57 18.18
N PHE A 61 4.98 -12.74 17.11
CA PHE A 61 3.52 -12.82 17.14
C PHE A 61 3.07 -14.23 16.72
N ASN A 62 2.15 -14.82 17.48
CA ASN A 62 1.67 -16.18 17.25
C ASN A 62 0.67 -16.17 16.07
N GLU A 63 0.99 -16.84 14.96
CA GLU A 63 0.15 -16.90 13.73
C GLU A 63 -1.26 -17.48 13.92
N ASP A 64 -1.53 -18.14 15.05
CA ASP A 64 -2.85 -18.72 15.35
C ASP A 64 -3.96 -17.66 15.55
N GLU A 65 -3.60 -16.38 15.70
CA GLU A 65 -4.54 -15.28 15.45
C GLU A 65 -4.64 -15.04 13.94
N ILE A 66 -5.61 -15.71 13.31
CA ILE A 66 -5.98 -15.45 11.91
C ILE A 66 -6.15 -13.93 11.76
N MET A 67 -5.31 -13.33 10.91
CA MET A 67 -5.35 -11.91 10.61
C MET A 67 -6.57 -11.62 9.73
N ASP A 68 -7.74 -11.51 10.35
CA ASP A 68 -9.02 -11.23 9.68
C ASP A 68 -9.11 -9.78 9.15
N LYS A 69 -8.18 -8.91 9.57
CA LYS A 69 -8.13 -7.51 9.19
C LYS A 69 -6.72 -6.90 9.25
N ILE A 70 -6.49 -5.89 8.42
CA ILE A 70 -5.30 -5.02 8.48
C ILE A 70 -5.78 -3.60 8.82
N GLU A 71 -5.15 -2.98 9.82
CA GLU A 71 -5.49 -1.63 10.29
C GLU A 71 -4.25 -0.74 10.40
N ALA A 72 -4.37 0.52 10.01
CA ALA A 72 -3.31 1.52 10.20
C ALA A 72 -3.89 2.94 10.36
N HIS A 73 -3.20 3.80 11.12
CA HIS A 73 -3.53 5.23 11.28
C HIS A 73 -2.68 6.16 10.40
N SER A 74 -1.85 5.57 9.54
CA SER A 74 -1.04 6.32 8.60
C SER A 74 -0.69 5.46 7.41
N ALA A 75 -0.58 6.09 6.25
CA ALA A 75 -0.07 5.46 5.05
C ALA A 75 1.05 6.29 4.43
N VAL A 76 1.80 5.65 3.53
CA VAL A 76 2.73 6.35 2.64
C VAL A 76 2.16 6.33 1.24
N ILE A 77 2.01 7.50 0.65
CA ILE A 77 1.67 7.62 -0.78
C ILE A 77 2.92 8.04 -1.54
N GLU A 78 3.17 7.31 -2.63
CA GLU A 78 4.12 7.68 -3.67
C GLU A 78 3.34 8.15 -4.91
N VAL A 79 3.65 9.36 -5.39
CA VAL A 79 2.96 10.01 -6.51
C VAL A 79 3.97 10.48 -7.54
N LYS A 80 3.82 10.02 -8.78
CA LYS A 80 4.52 10.60 -9.94
C LYS A 80 3.62 11.67 -10.56
N ASP A 81 4.07 12.92 -10.54
CA ASP A 81 3.34 14.01 -11.20
C ASP A 81 3.35 13.81 -12.72
N LYS A 82 2.18 13.90 -13.34
CA LYS A 82 2.03 13.63 -14.78
C LYS A 82 2.69 14.69 -15.67
N ASN A 83 2.76 15.94 -15.21
CA ASN A 83 3.22 17.06 -16.04
C ASN A 83 4.75 17.24 -15.97
N THR A 84 5.33 17.01 -14.79
CA THR A 84 6.75 17.19 -14.51
C THR A 84 7.53 15.89 -14.43
N GLY A 85 6.85 14.75 -14.24
CA GLY A 85 7.47 13.44 -14.06
C GLY A 85 8.11 13.24 -12.68
N LEU A 86 8.07 14.24 -11.80
CA LEU A 86 8.70 14.21 -10.48
C LEU A 86 7.99 13.20 -9.55
N LEU A 87 8.79 12.45 -8.79
CA LEU A 87 8.33 11.50 -7.79
C LEU A 87 8.26 12.15 -6.41
N PHE A 88 7.11 12.07 -5.76
CA PHE A 88 6.88 12.58 -4.41
C PHE A 88 6.46 11.45 -3.48
N ARG A 89 7.08 11.38 -2.31
CA ARG A 89 6.69 10.46 -1.23
C ARG A 89 6.20 11.27 -0.02
N ARG A 90 5.03 10.92 0.51
CA ARG A 90 4.39 11.62 1.63
C ARG A 90 3.80 10.63 2.62
N TYR A 91 4.06 10.89 3.90
CA TYR A 91 3.34 10.26 5.00
C TYR A 91 2.05 11.04 5.20
N ILE A 92 0.93 10.34 5.18
CA ILE A 92 -0.39 10.95 5.38
C ILE A 92 -1.09 10.31 6.57
N PRO A 93 -1.70 11.12 7.45
CA PRO A 93 -2.56 10.62 8.51
C PRO A 93 -3.91 10.25 7.90
N ILE A 94 -4.11 8.95 7.65
CA ILE A 94 -5.37 8.37 7.21
C ILE A 94 -5.58 7.06 7.94
N ASP A 95 -6.84 6.76 8.22
CA ASP A 95 -7.23 5.47 8.76
C ASP A 95 -7.43 4.49 7.59
N TYR A 96 -6.78 3.34 7.67
CA TYR A 96 -6.86 2.24 6.72
C TYR A 96 -7.46 1.03 7.42
N LEU A 97 -8.48 0.44 6.80
CA LEU A 97 -9.07 -0.83 7.24
C LEU A 97 -9.25 -1.74 6.02
N GLU A 98 -8.63 -2.91 6.06
CA GLU A 98 -8.82 -3.95 5.06
C GLU A 98 -9.37 -5.22 5.72
N THR A 99 -10.34 -5.84 5.05
CA THR A 99 -10.98 -7.11 5.42
C THR A 99 -11.31 -7.88 4.14
N ASP A 100 -11.87 -9.08 4.24
CA ASP A 100 -12.43 -9.83 3.10
C ASP A 100 -13.49 -9.06 2.29
N ASN A 101 -14.11 -8.05 2.90
CA ASN A 101 -15.11 -7.20 2.24
C ASN A 101 -14.47 -6.09 1.38
N GLY A 102 -13.16 -5.91 1.47
CA GLY A 102 -12.40 -4.88 0.75
C GLY A 102 -11.74 -3.87 1.69
N ILE A 103 -11.41 -2.71 1.13
CA ILE A 103 -10.58 -1.68 1.74
C ILE A 103 -11.41 -0.42 1.99
N ILE A 104 -11.30 0.15 3.18
CA ILE A 104 -11.84 1.46 3.55
C ILE A 104 -10.67 2.37 3.93
N ILE A 105 -10.60 3.52 3.28
CA ILE A 105 -9.67 4.60 3.61
C ILE A 105 -10.48 5.77 4.14
N SER A 106 -10.23 6.20 5.36
CA SER A 106 -10.95 7.31 5.99
C SER A 106 -10.01 8.40 6.49
N GLY A 107 -10.56 9.61 6.57
CA GLY A 107 -9.86 10.79 7.04
C GLY A 107 -10.79 11.98 7.14
N GLU A 108 -10.23 13.17 7.33
CA GLU A 108 -10.99 14.41 7.47
C GLU A 108 -10.80 15.33 6.26
N THR A 109 -11.91 15.92 5.83
CA THR A 109 -11.90 17.04 4.86
C THR A 109 -11.42 18.33 5.53
N LEU A 110 -11.11 19.34 4.72
CA LEU A 110 -10.72 20.68 5.21
C LEU A 110 -11.76 21.33 6.14
N SER A 111 -13.04 20.93 6.03
CA SER A 111 -14.12 21.39 6.90
C SER A 111 -14.26 20.58 8.20
N GLY A 112 -13.35 19.64 8.48
CA GLY A 112 -13.41 18.75 9.65
C GLY A 112 -14.50 17.69 9.54
N THR A 113 -15.01 17.44 8.33
CA THR A 113 -16.01 16.39 8.09
C THR A 113 -15.28 15.09 7.74
N VAL A 114 -15.65 14.00 8.41
CA VAL A 114 -15.16 12.66 8.08
C VAL A 114 -15.53 12.32 6.64
N SER A 115 -14.58 11.79 5.89
CA SER A 115 -14.74 11.32 4.52
C SER A 115 -14.09 9.95 4.36
N GLU A 116 -14.73 9.11 3.56
CA GLU A 116 -14.30 7.72 3.34
C GLU A 116 -14.27 7.40 1.85
N ILE A 117 -13.30 6.58 1.45
CA ILE A 117 -13.21 5.95 0.14
C ILE A 117 -13.24 4.44 0.38
N ALA A 118 -14.27 3.77 -0.15
CA ALA A 118 -14.45 2.33 -0.01
C ALA A 118 -14.23 1.61 -1.34
N PHE A 119 -13.33 0.64 -1.34
CA PHE A 119 -13.10 -0.32 -2.42
C PHE A 119 -13.70 -1.66 -1.97
N LEU A 120 -14.85 -2.03 -2.53
CA LEU A 120 -15.60 -3.20 -2.11
C LEU A 120 -15.26 -4.42 -2.96
N SER A 121 -15.06 -5.57 -2.31
CA SER A 121 -14.93 -6.86 -3.00
C SER A 121 -16.27 -7.31 -3.59
N ASP A 122 -16.23 -8.24 -4.54
CA ASP A 122 -17.45 -8.85 -5.10
C ASP A 122 -18.32 -9.51 -4.03
N LEU A 123 -17.69 -10.09 -2.99
CA LEU A 123 -18.39 -10.66 -1.84
C LEU A 123 -19.17 -9.59 -1.06
N ALA A 124 -18.55 -8.43 -0.81
CA ALA A 124 -19.22 -7.31 -0.13
C ALA A 124 -20.38 -6.77 -0.98
N LEU A 125 -20.18 -6.63 -2.29
CA LEU A 125 -21.24 -6.20 -3.21
C LEU A 125 -22.42 -7.19 -3.25
N SER A 126 -22.15 -8.50 -3.23
CA SER A 126 -23.19 -9.53 -3.14
C SER A 126 -23.98 -9.40 -1.84
N ARG A 127 -23.30 -9.27 -0.69
CA ARG A 127 -23.94 -9.08 0.62
C ARG A 127 -24.84 -7.83 0.65
N ILE A 128 -24.39 -6.72 0.05
CA ILE A 128 -25.19 -5.49 -0.04
C ILE A 128 -26.44 -5.71 -0.91
N LYS A 129 -26.32 -6.44 -2.03
CA LYS A 129 -27.47 -6.77 -2.90
C LYS A 129 -28.50 -7.66 -2.18
N ASP A 130 -28.03 -8.66 -1.44
CA ASP A 130 -28.86 -9.55 -0.65
C ASP A 130 -29.60 -8.79 0.47
N LEU A 131 -28.91 -7.89 1.17
CA LEU A 131 -29.50 -7.02 2.20
C LEU A 131 -30.51 -6.02 1.64
N ARG A 132 -30.35 -5.57 0.40
CA ARG A 132 -31.31 -4.70 -0.29
C ARG A 132 -32.54 -5.44 -0.82
N GLY A 133 -32.62 -6.76 -0.65
CA GLY A 133 -33.78 -7.56 -1.03
C GLY A 133 -33.98 -7.67 -2.54
N MET A 134 -32.92 -7.49 -3.34
CA MET A 134 -32.96 -7.77 -4.77
C MET A 134 -32.85 -9.29 -4.96
N GLY A 135 -33.94 -10.01 -4.65
CA GLY A 135 -34.08 -11.42 -4.95
C GLY A 135 -33.88 -11.71 -6.45
N PRO A 136 -33.63 -12.97 -6.83
CA PRO A 136 -33.46 -13.32 -8.24
C PRO A 136 -34.65 -12.82 -9.07
N GLU A 137 -34.38 -12.17 -10.22
CA GLU A 137 -35.42 -11.63 -11.14
C GLU A 137 -36.38 -12.69 -11.70
N LYS A 138 -36.14 -13.98 -11.44
CA LYS A 138 -37.02 -15.06 -11.87
C LYS A 138 -37.85 -15.57 -10.72
N ASP A 139 -39.16 -15.28 -10.80
CA ASP A 139 -40.21 -15.97 -10.07
C ASP A 139 -40.05 -17.49 -10.27
N SER A 140 -39.87 -18.23 -9.18
CA SER A 140 -39.95 -19.69 -9.14
C SER A 140 -41.39 -20.20 -8.97
N CYS A 141 -42.38 -19.40 -9.37
CA CYS A 141 -43.80 -19.73 -9.30
C CYS A 141 -44.37 -20.01 -10.70
N GLY A 142 -43.91 -21.08 -11.34
CA GLY A 142 -44.64 -21.80 -12.38
C GLY A 142 -44.35 -23.28 -12.15
N SER A 143 -45.28 -24.15 -11.81
CA SER A 143 -46.69 -24.25 -12.19
C SER A 143 -47.36 -25.18 -11.17
N HIS A 144 -48.50 -24.75 -10.62
CA HIS A 144 -49.47 -25.63 -9.96
C HIS A 144 -50.38 -26.27 -11.01
#